data_AF-A4FC31-F1
#
_entry.id   AF-A4FC31-F1
#
_cell.length_a   1.000
_cell.length_b   1.000
_cell.length_c   1.000
_cell.angle_alpha   90.00
_cell.angle_beta   90.00
_cell.angle_gamma   90.00
#
_symmetry.space_group_name_H-M   'P 1'
#
loop_
_entity.id
_entity.type
_entity.pdbx_description
1 polymer ?
#
loop_
_entity_poly.entity_id
_entity_poly.type
_entity_poly.pdbx_seq_one_letter_code
_entity_poly.pdbx_strand_id
1 'polypeptide(L)'
;MHARRATTHTQRAPRPSSRRYLLRGLLYCGLCERRMQGNWIRDLPHYRCRYPQEYALANKVQHPNNVYLREHLLIDPLDGWIQTAFRPDRVEATLTALTDAQTTSVDPSIIKAEQTLADCNARLQRYRAALEAGTDPAIIATWTAEIHATKQSAERVLNQAKRNHRWTRDDIRTVIDNIGGIRTALRNADGSDKTCLYQALGLHLTYHPDEQKVVVQARPDHHIVGIKSVSEAGVDPYAYPTQHGYIHL
;
A
#
# COMPACT_ATOMS: atom_id res chain seq x y z
N MET A 1 -2.47 34.09 -6.48
CA MET A 1 -2.46 32.65 -6.11
C MET A 1 -1.71 31.87 -7.18
N HIS A 2 -0.41 31.61 -7.00
CA HIS A 2 0.39 30.88 -7.99
C HIS A 2 0.47 29.40 -7.62
N ALA A 3 -0.11 28.55 -8.48
CA ALA A 3 -0.07 27.11 -8.38
C ALA A 3 1.38 26.61 -8.52
N ARG A 4 1.88 25.88 -7.51
CA ARG A 4 3.19 25.21 -7.56
C ARG A 4 3.11 24.02 -8.51
N ARG A 5 3.82 24.11 -9.64
CA ARG A 5 4.00 23.01 -10.59
C ARG A 5 4.92 21.96 -9.94
N ALA A 6 4.35 20.82 -9.52
CA ALA A 6 5.13 19.66 -9.10
C ALA A 6 5.89 19.13 -10.31
N THR A 7 7.23 19.24 -10.28
CA THR A 7 8.08 18.71 -11.34
C THR A 7 8.35 17.25 -11.00
N THR A 8 7.65 16.33 -11.65
CA THR A 8 7.84 14.88 -11.48
C THR A 8 9.23 14.51 -11.98
N HIS A 9 10.15 14.30 -11.04
CA HIS A 9 11.51 13.87 -11.34
C HIS A 9 11.45 12.41 -11.80
N THR A 10 11.60 12.17 -13.10
CA THR A 10 11.61 10.82 -13.67
C THR A 10 12.70 9.99 -13.00
N GLN A 11 12.32 9.03 -12.16
CA GLN A 11 13.27 8.14 -11.49
C GLN A 11 13.92 7.26 -12.56
N ARG A 12 15.23 7.41 -12.76
CA ARG A 12 15.98 6.48 -13.61
C ARG A 12 16.09 5.13 -12.91
N ALA A 13 15.86 4.06 -13.68
CA ALA A 13 16.07 2.69 -13.23
C ALA A 13 17.49 2.56 -12.64
N PRO A 14 17.63 1.99 -11.45
CA PRO A 14 18.91 1.98 -10.76
C PRO A 14 19.85 0.97 -11.44
N ARG A 15 21.11 1.35 -11.68
CA ARG A 15 22.10 0.47 -12.33
C ARG A 15 22.35 -0.81 -11.51
N PRO A 16 22.60 -1.96 -12.14
CA PRO A 16 23.03 -3.17 -11.43
C PRO A 16 24.31 -2.88 -10.64
N SER A 17 24.35 -3.30 -9.37
CA SER A 17 25.50 -3.16 -8.48
C SER A 17 25.75 -4.53 -7.86
N SER A 18 26.98 -5.02 -7.90
CA SER A 18 27.39 -6.23 -7.17
C SER A 18 27.37 -6.02 -5.66
N ARG A 19 27.42 -4.75 -5.22
CA ARG A 19 27.40 -4.38 -3.81
C ARG A 19 25.97 -4.23 -3.31
N ARG A 20 25.67 -4.89 -2.20
CA ARG A 20 24.34 -4.97 -1.55
C ARG A 20 24.06 -3.70 -0.74
N TYR A 21 22.82 -3.23 -0.79
CA TYR A 21 22.33 -2.09 -0.02
C TYR A 21 20.93 -2.46 0.44
N LEU A 22 20.74 -2.65 1.74
CA LEU A 22 19.49 -3.14 2.33
C LEU A 22 18.35 -2.14 2.15
N LEU A 23 18.65 -0.85 2.23
CA LEU A 23 17.67 0.23 2.11
C LEU A 23 17.64 0.84 0.70
N ARG A 24 18.09 0.08 -0.31
CA ARG A 24 18.13 0.55 -1.70
C ARG A 24 16.74 0.95 -2.16
N GLY A 25 16.60 2.23 -2.48
CA GLY A 25 15.33 2.76 -2.99
C GLY A 25 14.39 3.26 -1.91
N LEU A 26 14.69 3.04 -0.63
CA LEU A 26 13.79 3.29 0.50
C LEU A 26 14.15 4.54 1.31
N LEU A 27 15.36 5.07 1.17
CA LEU A 27 15.87 6.20 1.95
C LEU A 27 15.86 7.53 1.17
N TYR A 28 15.36 8.58 1.81
CA TYR A 28 15.13 9.92 1.27
C TYR A 28 15.73 10.99 2.18
N CYS A 29 16.18 12.10 1.60
CA CYS A 29 16.70 13.23 2.37
C CYS A 29 15.55 14.13 2.83
N GLY A 30 15.43 14.38 4.13
CA GLY A 30 14.42 15.27 4.72
C GLY A 30 14.61 16.75 4.39
N LEU A 31 15.77 17.15 3.84
CA LEU A 31 16.03 18.54 3.43
C LEU A 31 15.57 18.86 2.00
N CYS A 32 15.60 17.88 1.09
CA CYS A 32 15.25 18.09 -0.33
C CYS A 32 14.31 17.04 -0.92
N GLU A 33 13.84 16.09 -0.10
CA GLU A 33 12.92 14.99 -0.43
C GLU A 33 13.41 14.04 -1.53
N ARG A 34 14.66 14.22 -1.99
CA ARG A 34 15.26 13.35 -3.01
C ARG A 34 15.71 12.03 -2.38
N ARG A 35 15.53 10.96 -3.16
CA ARG A 35 16.04 9.63 -2.83
C ARG A 35 17.56 9.66 -2.70
N MET A 36 18.09 9.17 -1.59
CA MET A 36 19.53 9.09 -1.35
C MET A 36 20.16 8.01 -2.24
N GLN A 37 21.40 8.25 -2.66
CA GLN A 37 22.17 7.34 -3.50
C GLN A 37 23.06 6.45 -2.63
N GLY A 38 23.14 5.16 -2.95
CA GLY A 38 24.12 4.28 -2.31
C GLY A 38 25.55 4.72 -2.63
N ASN A 39 26.41 4.68 -1.62
CA ASN A 39 27.84 4.96 -1.72
C ASN A 39 28.60 4.01 -0.78
N TRP A 40 29.74 3.47 -1.21
CA TRP A 40 30.60 2.67 -0.33
C TRP A 40 31.80 3.49 0.09
N ILE A 41 32.09 3.51 1.39
CA ILE A 41 33.26 4.18 1.96
C ILE A 41 33.93 3.14 2.86
N ARG A 42 35.21 2.83 2.60
CA ARG A 42 36.01 1.85 3.37
C ARG A 42 35.26 0.53 3.59
N ASP A 43 34.73 -0.05 2.50
CA ASP A 43 33.97 -1.29 2.50
C ASP A 43 32.76 -1.31 3.46
N LEU A 44 32.18 -0.14 3.72
CA LEU A 44 30.92 0.00 4.45
C LEU A 44 29.85 0.71 3.59
N PRO A 45 28.61 0.20 3.58
CA PRO A 45 27.51 0.83 2.88
C PRO A 45 27.08 2.14 3.56
N HIS A 46 27.01 3.19 2.75
CA HIS A 46 26.52 4.51 3.11
C HIS A 46 25.45 4.94 2.10
N TYR A 47 24.66 5.91 2.52
CA TYR A 47 23.76 6.65 1.67
C TYR A 47 24.20 8.10 1.61
N ARG A 48 24.17 8.68 0.42
CA ARG A 48 24.52 10.08 0.20
C ARG A 48 23.43 10.83 -0.54
N CYS A 49 23.14 12.04 -0.08
CA CYS A 49 22.41 13.04 -0.87
C CYS A 49 23.42 14.11 -1.32
N ARG A 50 23.63 14.24 -2.63
CA ARG A 50 24.42 15.34 -3.20
C ARG A 50 23.47 16.38 -3.77
N TYR A 51 23.58 17.61 -3.32
CA TYR A 51 22.74 18.72 -3.76
C TYR A 51 23.62 19.93 -4.09
N PRO A 52 23.94 20.18 -5.37
CA PRO A 52 24.79 21.29 -5.77
C PRO A 52 24.23 22.65 -5.31
N GLN A 53 25.11 23.54 -4.87
CA GLN A 53 24.71 24.83 -4.26
C GLN A 53 23.96 25.76 -5.24
N GLU A 54 24.29 25.70 -6.53
CA GLU A 54 23.55 26.41 -7.60
C GLU A 54 22.07 26.01 -7.65
N TYR A 55 21.78 24.71 -7.45
CA TYR A 55 20.41 24.20 -7.35
C TYR A 55 19.72 24.60 -6.04
N ALA A 56 20.48 24.78 -4.96
CA ALA A 56 19.95 25.19 -3.64
C ALA A 56 19.42 26.62 -3.70
N LEU A 57 20.19 27.51 -4.32
CA LEU A 57 19.82 28.90 -4.55
C LEU A 57 18.59 29.01 -5.46
N ALA A 58 18.57 28.27 -6.57
CA ALA A 58 17.45 28.30 -7.53
C ALA A 58 16.13 27.79 -6.92
N ASN A 59 16.19 26.78 -6.06
CA ASN A 59 14.99 26.17 -5.45
C ASN A 59 14.68 26.69 -4.03
N LYS A 60 15.47 27.65 -3.52
CA LYS A 60 15.37 28.18 -2.15
C LYS A 60 15.37 27.09 -1.06
N VAL A 61 16.18 26.05 -1.26
CA VAL A 61 16.32 24.94 -0.32
C VAL A 61 17.64 25.11 0.43
N GLN A 62 17.62 25.07 1.77
CA GLN A 62 18.84 24.96 2.57
C GLN A 62 19.28 23.50 2.59
N HIS A 63 20.36 23.18 1.90
CA HIS A 63 20.91 21.84 1.84
C HIS A 63 22.44 21.91 1.72
N PRO A 64 23.21 21.22 2.58
CA PRO A 64 24.66 21.17 2.44
C PRO A 64 25.04 20.40 1.17
N ASN A 65 26.21 20.64 0.59
CA ASN A 65 26.56 20.03 -0.71
C ASN A 65 26.46 18.48 -0.68
N ASN A 66 26.82 17.87 0.45
CA ASN A 66 26.66 16.43 0.67
C ASN A 66 26.10 16.14 2.07
N VAL A 67 25.09 15.29 2.14
CA VAL A 67 24.61 14.63 3.36
C VAL A 67 24.98 13.16 3.28
N TYR A 68 25.55 12.59 4.34
CA TYR A 68 25.91 11.18 4.42
C TYR A 68 25.20 10.51 5.60
N LEU A 69 24.82 9.25 5.40
CA LEU A 69 24.26 8.39 6.43
C LEU A 69 24.83 6.97 6.31
N ARG A 70 25.24 6.38 7.42
CA ARG A 70 25.78 5.02 7.48
C ARG A 70 24.62 4.02 7.57
N GLU A 71 24.63 2.98 6.73
CA GLU A 71 23.54 2.00 6.70
C GLU A 71 23.44 1.24 8.03
N HIS A 72 24.56 0.81 8.61
CA HIS A 72 24.55 0.00 9.85
C HIS A 72 23.91 0.70 11.05
N LEU A 73 23.89 2.03 11.09
CA LEU A 73 23.22 2.78 12.17
C LEU A 73 21.70 2.66 12.11
N LEU A 74 21.14 2.21 10.98
CA LEU A 74 19.71 2.10 10.75
C LEU A 74 19.18 0.69 10.93
N ILE A 75 19.97 -0.34 10.62
CA ILE A 75 19.44 -1.70 10.49
C ILE A 75 18.88 -2.22 11.80
N ASP A 76 19.65 -2.20 12.88
CA ASP A 76 19.18 -2.74 14.15
C ASP A 76 18.01 -1.92 14.74
N PRO A 77 18.06 -0.57 14.76
CA PRO A 77 16.91 0.23 15.20
C PRO A 77 15.67 0.05 14.32
N LEU A 78 15.84 -0.11 13.00
CA LEU A 78 14.75 -0.36 12.07
C LEU A 78 14.11 -1.72 12.34
N ASP A 79 14.92 -2.76 12.52
CA ASP A 79 14.42 -4.11 12.83
C ASP A 79 13.67 -4.12 14.16
N GLY A 80 14.21 -3.45 15.19
CA GLY A 80 13.54 -3.28 16.47
C GLY A 80 12.21 -2.52 16.35
N TRP A 81 12.17 -1.46 15.55
CA TRP A 81 10.94 -0.73 15.28
C TRP A 81 9.92 -1.60 14.54
N ILE A 82 10.30 -2.32 13.48
CA ILE A 82 9.38 -3.22 12.75
C ILE A 82 8.82 -4.28 13.70
N GLN A 83 9.66 -4.91 14.53
CA GLN A 83 9.18 -5.89 15.50
C GLN A 83 8.20 -5.31 16.51
N THR A 84 8.35 -4.03 16.88
CA THR A 84 7.50 -3.33 17.84
C THR A 84 6.20 -2.82 17.21
N ALA A 85 6.28 -2.26 16.00
CA ALA A 85 5.14 -1.75 15.24
C ALA A 85 4.17 -2.87 14.86
N PHE A 86 4.70 -4.05 14.53
CA PHE A 86 3.94 -5.22 14.11
C PHE A 86 3.77 -6.25 15.22
N ARG A 87 3.80 -5.85 16.50
CA ARG A 87 3.52 -6.81 17.59
C ARG A 87 2.06 -7.31 17.50
N PRO A 88 1.81 -8.61 17.71
CA PRO A 88 0.46 -9.18 17.60
C PRO A 88 -0.59 -8.45 18.44
N ASP A 89 -0.25 -8.07 19.68
CA ASP A 89 -1.13 -7.34 20.60
C ASP A 89 -1.51 -5.94 20.08
N ARG A 90 -0.56 -5.21 19.48
CA ARG A 90 -0.81 -3.89 18.90
C ARG A 90 -1.61 -3.95 17.61
N VAL A 91 -1.33 -4.94 16.79
CA VAL A 91 -2.05 -5.18 15.53
C VAL A 91 -3.49 -5.55 15.82
N GLU A 92 -3.72 -6.49 16.74
CA GLU A 92 -5.05 -6.88 17.17
C GLU A 92 -5.82 -5.68 17.74
N ALA A 93 -5.23 -4.91 18.64
CA ALA A 93 -5.86 -3.70 19.18
C ALA A 93 -6.20 -2.66 18.09
N THR A 94 -5.33 -2.48 17.09
CA THR A 94 -5.58 -1.57 15.96
C THR A 94 -6.72 -2.08 15.07
N LEU A 95 -6.75 -3.38 14.79
CA LEU A 95 -7.79 -4.00 13.98
C LEU A 95 -9.15 -4.00 14.70
N THR A 96 -9.17 -4.26 16.01
CA THR A 96 -10.37 -4.12 16.85
C THR A 96 -10.86 -2.67 16.85
N ALA A 97 -9.98 -1.68 17.08
CA ALA A 97 -10.35 -0.27 17.05
C ALA A 97 -10.89 0.16 15.67
N LEU A 98 -10.31 -0.33 14.57
CA LEU A 98 -10.81 -0.09 13.22
C LEU A 98 -12.17 -0.75 12.99
N THR A 99 -12.40 -1.93 13.54
CA THR A 99 -13.68 -2.66 13.45
C THR A 99 -14.76 -1.97 14.28
N ASP A 100 -14.43 -1.54 15.50
CA ASP A 100 -15.36 -0.83 16.40
C ASP A 100 -15.71 0.58 15.88
N ALA A 101 -14.79 1.22 15.16
CA ALA A 101 -15.02 2.48 14.47
C ALA A 101 -15.91 2.34 13.21
N GLN A 102 -16.17 1.12 12.74
CA GLN A 102 -17.10 0.88 11.64
C GLN A 102 -18.53 0.84 12.18
N THR A 103 -19.34 1.82 11.79
CA THR A 103 -20.74 1.94 12.22
C THR A 103 -21.51 0.64 11.91
N THR A 104 -22.06 0.01 12.95
CA THR A 104 -22.73 -1.32 12.92
C THR A 104 -24.06 -1.35 12.19
N SER A 105 -24.58 -0.23 11.67
CA SER A 105 -25.83 -0.24 10.91
C SER A 105 -25.63 -1.00 9.61
N VAL A 106 -26.22 -2.20 9.48
CA VAL A 106 -26.35 -2.85 8.17
C VAL A 106 -27.15 -1.90 7.31
N ASP A 107 -26.49 -1.27 6.33
CA ASP A 107 -27.15 -0.32 5.45
C ASP A 107 -28.25 -1.06 4.68
N PRO A 108 -29.53 -0.69 4.84
CA PRO A 108 -30.63 -1.32 4.11
C PRO A 108 -30.44 -1.27 2.59
N SER A 109 -29.63 -0.34 2.08
CA SER A 109 -29.28 -0.24 0.66
C SER A 109 -28.49 -1.45 0.17
N ILE A 110 -27.65 -2.06 1.03
CA ILE A 110 -26.84 -3.25 0.70
C ILE A 110 -27.74 -4.47 0.59
N ILE A 111 -28.60 -4.71 1.59
CA ILE A 111 -29.55 -5.83 1.58
C ILE A 111 -30.44 -5.75 0.34
N LYS A 112 -30.95 -4.55 0.03
CA LYS A 112 -31.78 -4.32 -1.16
C LYS A 112 -31.03 -4.58 -2.47
N ALA A 113 -29.75 -4.21 -2.55
CA ALA A 113 -28.92 -4.45 -3.73
C ALA A 113 -28.64 -5.95 -3.93
N GLU A 114 -28.39 -6.72 -2.87
CA GLU A 114 -28.21 -8.19 -2.96
C GLU A 114 -29.48 -8.89 -3.46
N GLN A 115 -30.64 -8.51 -2.92
CA GLN A 115 -31.94 -9.03 -3.37
C GLN A 115 -32.20 -8.70 -4.84
N THR A 116 -31.87 -7.46 -5.25
CA THR A 116 -32.03 -7.01 -6.65
C THR A 116 -31.12 -7.82 -7.59
N LEU A 117 -29.89 -8.10 -7.18
CA LEU A 117 -28.96 -8.92 -7.96
C LEU A 117 -29.46 -10.37 -8.11
N ALA A 118 -29.99 -10.95 -7.03
CA ALA A 118 -30.55 -12.29 -7.04
C ALA A 118 -31.76 -12.41 -7.98
N ASP A 119 -32.67 -11.43 -7.95
CA ASP A 119 -33.83 -11.38 -8.86
C ASP A 119 -33.39 -11.21 -10.33
N CYS A 120 -32.44 -10.32 -10.61
CA CYS A 120 -31.90 -10.17 -11.95
C CYS A 120 -31.28 -11.47 -12.49
N ASN A 121 -30.48 -12.18 -11.68
CA ASN A 121 -29.88 -13.44 -12.07
C ASN A 121 -30.95 -14.53 -12.30
N ALA A 122 -31.98 -14.61 -11.45
CA ALA A 122 -33.08 -15.55 -11.64
C ALA A 122 -33.85 -15.30 -12.94
N ARG A 123 -34.07 -14.03 -13.30
CA ARG A 123 -34.73 -13.65 -14.57
C ARG A 123 -33.86 -13.99 -15.79
N LEU A 124 -32.56 -13.72 -15.74
CA LEU A 124 -31.62 -14.11 -16.81
C LEU A 124 -31.60 -15.63 -17.05
N GLN A 125 -31.66 -16.43 -15.98
CA GLN A 125 -31.75 -17.89 -16.11
C GLN A 125 -33.05 -18.33 -16.79
N ARG A 126 -34.19 -17.69 -16.46
CA ARG A 126 -35.47 -17.97 -17.13
C ARG A 126 -35.44 -17.59 -18.62
N TYR A 127 -34.83 -16.46 -18.96
CA TYR A 127 -34.68 -16.04 -20.37
C TYR A 127 -33.78 -16.98 -21.16
N ARG A 128 -32.70 -17.48 -20.54
CA ARG A 128 -31.87 -18.52 -21.14
C ARG A 128 -32.66 -19.80 -21.42
N ALA A 129 -33.44 -20.28 -20.46
CA ALA A 129 -34.28 -21.45 -20.65
C ALA A 129 -35.35 -21.24 -21.74
N ALA A 130 -35.92 -20.03 -21.86
CA ALA A 130 -36.87 -19.69 -22.91
C ALA A 130 -36.25 -19.63 -24.32
N LEU A 131 -34.99 -19.17 -24.44
CA LEU A 131 -34.22 -19.23 -25.68
C LEU A 131 -33.91 -20.69 -26.09
N GLU A 132 -33.51 -21.51 -25.13
CA GLU A 132 -33.29 -22.95 -25.35
C GLU A 132 -34.60 -23.67 -25.77
N ALA A 133 -35.76 -23.15 -25.37
CA ALA A 133 -37.09 -23.63 -25.77
C ALA A 133 -37.63 -23.04 -27.11
N GLY A 134 -36.84 -22.21 -27.82
CA GLY A 134 -37.18 -21.73 -29.17
C GLY A 134 -37.95 -20.40 -29.26
N THR A 135 -37.87 -19.55 -28.24
CA THR A 135 -38.50 -18.21 -28.25
C THR A 135 -37.75 -17.22 -29.16
N ASP A 136 -38.46 -16.27 -29.79
CA ASP A 136 -37.89 -15.22 -30.65
C ASP A 136 -36.81 -14.38 -29.91
N PRO A 137 -35.54 -14.43 -30.36
CA PRO A 137 -34.44 -13.69 -29.75
C PRO A 137 -34.63 -12.16 -29.72
N ALA A 138 -35.40 -11.59 -30.66
CA ALA A 138 -35.59 -10.14 -30.74
C ALA A 138 -36.42 -9.57 -29.58
N ILE A 139 -37.39 -10.34 -29.07
CA ILE A 139 -38.22 -9.96 -27.91
C ILE A 139 -37.38 -9.99 -26.62
N ILE A 140 -36.47 -10.97 -26.53
CA ILE A 140 -35.62 -11.17 -25.35
C ILE A 140 -34.51 -10.12 -25.26
N ALA A 141 -34.00 -9.63 -26.39
CA ALA A 141 -32.94 -8.63 -26.44
C ALA A 141 -33.30 -7.32 -25.69
N THR A 142 -34.53 -6.81 -25.88
CA THR A 142 -35.00 -5.57 -25.25
C THR A 142 -35.10 -5.71 -23.72
N TRP A 143 -35.65 -6.82 -23.23
CA TRP A 143 -35.76 -7.08 -21.79
C TRP A 143 -34.41 -7.42 -21.14
N THR A 144 -33.46 -7.96 -21.92
CA THR A 144 -32.11 -8.28 -21.44
C THR A 144 -31.32 -6.99 -21.14
N ALA A 145 -31.48 -5.94 -21.96
CA ALA A 145 -30.85 -4.64 -21.72
C ALA A 145 -31.29 -4.00 -20.38
N GLU A 146 -32.59 -4.03 -20.08
CA GLU A 146 -33.15 -3.48 -18.83
C GLU A 146 -32.67 -4.25 -17.59
N ILE A 147 -32.63 -5.58 -17.67
CA ILE A 147 -32.12 -6.43 -16.59
C ILE A 147 -30.62 -6.21 -16.37
N HIS A 148 -29.83 -6.06 -17.44
CA HIS A 148 -28.41 -5.74 -17.31
C HIS A 148 -28.18 -4.36 -16.67
N ALA A 149 -28.99 -3.35 -17.02
CA ALA A 149 -28.89 -2.03 -16.41
C ALA A 149 -29.19 -2.06 -14.90
N THR A 150 -30.19 -2.84 -14.50
CA THR A 150 -30.59 -3.01 -13.08
C THR A 150 -29.57 -3.84 -12.30
N LYS A 151 -29.00 -4.88 -12.92
CA LYS A 151 -27.89 -5.64 -12.35
C LYS A 151 -26.67 -4.75 -12.13
N GLN A 152 -26.30 -3.95 -13.13
CA GLN A 152 -25.14 -3.07 -13.05
C GLN A 152 -25.30 -1.99 -11.96
N SER A 153 -26.51 -1.47 -11.75
CA SER A 153 -26.75 -0.49 -10.68
C SER A 153 -26.66 -1.13 -9.28
N ALA A 154 -27.21 -2.34 -9.10
CA ALA A 154 -27.06 -3.10 -7.86
C ALA A 154 -25.60 -3.45 -7.58
N GLU A 155 -24.84 -3.87 -8.59
CA GLU A 155 -23.40 -4.13 -8.48
C GLU A 155 -22.60 -2.88 -8.09
N ARG A 156 -22.98 -1.69 -8.58
CA ARG A 156 -22.33 -0.43 -8.18
C ARG A 156 -22.54 -0.14 -6.69
N VAL A 157 -23.75 -0.33 -6.17
CA VAL A 157 -24.05 -0.14 -4.74
C VAL A 157 -23.24 -1.12 -3.89
N LEU A 158 -23.21 -2.42 -4.27
CA LEU A 158 -22.43 -3.42 -3.55
C LEU A 158 -20.92 -3.17 -3.63
N ASN A 159 -20.41 -2.75 -4.78
CA ASN A 159 -18.99 -2.41 -4.92
C ASN A 159 -18.63 -1.16 -4.12
N GLN A 160 -19.52 -0.18 -4.00
CA GLN A 160 -19.31 0.98 -3.15
C GLN A 160 -19.36 0.64 -1.66
N ALA A 161 -20.22 -0.29 -1.26
CA ALA A 161 -20.23 -0.84 0.10
C ALA A 161 -18.95 -1.67 0.40
N LYS A 162 -18.47 -2.46 -0.55
CA LYS A 162 -17.19 -3.18 -0.46
C LYS A 162 -15.98 -2.25 -0.44
N ARG A 163 -16.04 -1.09 -1.10
CA ARG A 163 -15.02 -0.03 -0.98
C ARG A 163 -14.99 0.56 0.44
N ASN A 164 -16.11 0.53 1.15
CA ASN A 164 -16.21 0.89 2.55
C ASN A 164 -15.98 -0.33 3.49
N HIS A 165 -15.18 -1.31 3.03
CA HIS A 165 -15.06 -2.67 3.55
C HIS A 165 -15.13 -2.77 5.08
N ARG A 166 -16.07 -3.60 5.56
CA ARG A 166 -16.11 -4.06 6.94
C ARG A 166 -15.07 -5.15 7.15
N TRP A 167 -14.14 -4.96 8.08
CA TRP A 167 -13.18 -6.02 8.43
C TRP A 167 -13.93 -7.15 9.13
N THR A 168 -13.84 -8.37 8.58
CA THR A 168 -14.39 -9.55 9.27
C THR A 168 -13.36 -10.12 10.25
N ARG A 169 -13.82 -10.89 11.25
CA ARG A 169 -12.92 -11.53 12.23
C ARG A 169 -11.91 -12.48 11.56
N ASP A 170 -12.28 -13.11 10.45
CA ASP A 170 -11.36 -13.98 9.68
C ASP A 170 -10.34 -13.17 8.85
N ASP A 171 -10.72 -11.99 8.34
CA ASP A 171 -9.77 -11.07 7.71
C ASP A 171 -8.70 -10.65 8.72
N ILE A 172 -9.12 -10.30 9.94
CA ILE A 172 -8.24 -9.92 11.06
C ILE A 172 -7.23 -11.04 11.37
N ARG A 173 -7.71 -12.29 11.49
CA ARG A 173 -6.82 -13.45 11.77
C ARG A 173 -5.81 -13.66 10.66
N THR A 174 -6.23 -13.56 9.40
CA THR A 174 -5.34 -13.71 8.23
C THR A 174 -4.23 -12.65 8.24
N VAL A 175 -4.57 -11.40 8.59
CA VAL A 175 -3.59 -10.32 8.72
C VAL A 175 -2.61 -10.59 9.87
N ILE A 176 -3.10 -11.06 11.02
CA ILE A 176 -2.25 -11.39 12.18
C ILE A 176 -1.28 -12.52 11.84
N ASP A 177 -1.73 -13.57 11.16
CA ASP A 177 -0.89 -14.70 10.75
C ASP A 177 0.19 -14.26 9.75
N ASN A 178 -0.18 -13.45 8.76
CA ASN A 178 0.77 -12.87 7.80
C ASN A 178 1.83 -12.00 8.51
N ILE A 179 1.44 -11.24 9.53
CA ILE A 179 2.36 -10.43 10.34
C ILE A 179 3.27 -11.31 11.22
N GLY A 180 2.76 -12.41 11.76
CA GLY A 180 3.57 -13.43 12.44
C GLY A 180 4.64 -14.02 11.53
N GLY A 181 4.29 -14.24 10.25
CA GLY A 181 5.22 -14.63 9.19
C GLY A 181 6.31 -13.59 8.95
N ILE A 182 5.96 -12.31 8.84
CA ILE A 182 6.90 -11.18 8.66
C ILE A 182 7.93 -11.10 9.79
N ARG A 183 7.50 -11.21 11.05
CA ARG A 183 8.42 -11.15 12.21
C ARG A 183 9.37 -12.35 12.28
N THR A 184 8.91 -13.51 11.83
CA THR A 184 9.73 -14.73 11.78
C THR A 184 10.73 -14.63 10.64
N ALA A 185 10.29 -14.16 9.47
CA ALA A 185 11.17 -13.86 8.35
C ALA A 185 12.24 -12.82 8.74
N LEU A 186 11.87 -11.72 9.41
CA LEU A 186 12.82 -10.67 9.80
C LEU A 186 13.93 -11.17 10.73
N ARG A 187 13.61 -12.08 11.67
CA ARG A 187 14.58 -12.66 12.61
C ARG A 187 15.56 -13.63 11.96
N ASN A 188 15.11 -14.35 10.92
CA ASN A 188 15.87 -15.44 10.31
C ASN A 188 16.48 -15.06 8.95
N ALA A 189 16.09 -13.92 8.38
CA ALA A 189 16.50 -13.47 7.06
C ALA A 189 17.98 -13.10 7.00
N ASP A 190 18.65 -13.60 5.96
CA ASP A 190 19.97 -13.09 5.55
C ASP A 190 19.84 -11.69 4.90
N GLY A 191 20.96 -11.05 4.55
CA GLY A 191 20.92 -9.69 3.98
C GLY A 191 20.15 -9.56 2.64
N SER A 192 20.07 -10.62 1.84
CA SER A 192 19.27 -10.62 0.59
C SER A 192 17.78 -10.64 0.90
N ASP A 193 17.39 -11.50 1.84
CA ASP A 193 16.01 -11.69 2.27
C ASP A 193 15.47 -10.45 2.98
N LYS A 194 16.31 -9.77 3.79
CA LYS A 194 15.95 -8.49 4.43
C LYS A 194 15.65 -7.38 3.43
N THR A 195 16.41 -7.28 2.34
CA THR A 195 16.16 -6.27 1.30
C THR A 195 14.79 -6.47 0.67
N CYS A 196 14.45 -7.71 0.33
CA CYS A 196 13.14 -8.06 -0.23
C CYS A 196 12.03 -7.75 0.78
N LEU A 197 12.24 -8.12 2.05
CA LEU A 197 11.28 -7.86 3.12
C LEU A 197 11.01 -6.37 3.34
N TYR A 198 12.05 -5.53 3.40
CA TYR A 198 11.89 -4.09 3.56
C TYR A 198 11.16 -3.44 2.37
N GLN A 199 11.42 -3.93 1.16
CA GLN A 199 10.71 -3.48 -0.05
C GLN A 199 9.24 -3.91 -0.02
N ALA A 200 8.99 -5.15 0.35
CA ALA A 200 7.65 -5.73 0.47
C ALA A 200 6.81 -4.95 1.52
N LEU A 201 7.42 -4.59 2.65
CA LEU A 201 6.79 -3.74 3.68
C LEU A 201 6.52 -2.29 3.22
N GLY A 202 6.97 -1.90 2.03
CA GLY A 202 6.80 -0.56 1.49
C GLY A 202 7.41 0.51 2.39
N LEU A 203 8.59 0.24 2.95
CA LEU A 203 9.24 1.17 3.87
C LEU A 203 9.65 2.46 3.16
N HIS A 204 9.36 3.59 3.78
CA HIS A 204 9.82 4.91 3.38
C HIS A 204 10.55 5.55 4.55
N LEU A 205 11.86 5.77 4.40
CA LEU A 205 12.72 6.33 5.42
C LEU A 205 13.14 7.74 5.02
N THR A 206 12.90 8.72 5.88
CA THR A 206 13.28 10.12 5.65
C THR A 206 14.30 10.55 6.68
N TYR A 207 15.52 10.87 6.23
CA TYR A 207 16.61 11.30 7.09
C TYR A 207 16.69 12.81 7.23
N HIS A 208 16.53 13.31 8.45
CA HIS A 208 16.70 14.70 8.84
C HIS A 208 18.09 14.88 9.47
N PRO A 209 19.08 15.40 8.72
CA PRO A 209 20.46 15.50 9.22
C PRO A 209 20.60 16.51 10.36
N ASP A 210 19.78 17.56 10.41
CA ASP A 210 19.85 18.58 11.46
C ASP A 210 19.46 18.03 12.83
N GLU A 211 18.55 17.04 12.86
CA GLU A 211 18.07 16.37 14.07
C GLU A 211 18.75 15.02 14.31
N GLN A 212 19.64 14.59 13.40
CA GLN A 212 20.19 13.23 13.36
C GLN A 212 19.10 12.15 13.54
N LYS A 213 18.01 12.30 12.79
CA LYS A 213 16.81 11.51 12.99
C LYS A 213 16.31 10.92 11.69
N VAL A 214 15.84 9.68 11.72
CA VAL A 214 15.14 9.05 10.60
C VAL A 214 13.68 8.83 10.97
N VAL A 215 12.79 9.40 10.17
CA VAL A 215 11.36 9.10 10.21
C VAL A 215 11.14 7.85 9.37
N VAL A 216 10.48 6.84 9.95
CA VAL A 216 10.15 5.60 9.27
C VAL A 216 8.65 5.54 9.06
N GLN A 217 8.24 5.23 7.84
CA GLN A 217 6.85 4.96 7.47
C GLN A 217 6.77 3.58 6.82
N ALA A 218 5.79 2.77 7.22
CA ALA A 218 5.50 1.50 6.54
C ALA A 218 4.15 1.57 5.84
N ARG A 219 4.13 1.14 4.58
CA ARG A 219 2.93 1.00 3.74
C ARG A 219 2.95 -0.37 3.06
N PRO A 220 2.53 -1.43 3.75
CA PRO A 220 2.51 -2.77 3.18
C PRO A 220 1.60 -2.81 1.95
N ASP A 221 2.05 -3.46 0.88
CA ASP A 221 1.25 -3.65 -0.34
C ASP A 221 0.07 -4.62 -0.07
N HIS A 222 -1.06 -4.41 -0.77
CA HIS A 222 -2.29 -5.20 -0.74
C HIS A 222 -2.04 -6.71 -0.91
N HIS A 223 -1.05 -7.05 -1.74
CA HIS A 223 -0.70 -8.44 -2.04
C HIS A 223 -0.10 -9.21 -0.86
N ILE A 224 0.47 -8.52 0.13
CA ILE A 224 1.08 -9.15 1.33
C ILE A 224 0.02 -9.42 2.41
N VAL A 225 -1.08 -8.67 2.39
CA VAL A 225 -2.18 -8.81 3.37
C VAL A 225 -3.19 -9.90 2.95
N GLY A 226 -2.97 -10.55 1.81
CA GLY A 226 -3.73 -11.74 1.40
C GLY A 226 -5.08 -11.46 0.76
N ILE A 227 -5.41 -10.22 0.41
CA ILE A 227 -6.62 -9.92 -0.36
C ILE A 227 -6.23 -9.99 -1.85
N LYS A 228 -6.70 -11.01 -2.55
CA LYS A 228 -6.66 -11.04 -4.02
C LYS A 228 -7.81 -10.21 -4.56
N SER A 229 -7.64 -8.91 -4.78
CA SER A 229 -8.53 -8.18 -5.69
C SER A 229 -7.95 -8.19 -7.10
N VAL A 230 -8.59 -8.92 -8.02
CA VAL A 230 -8.36 -8.74 -9.46
C VAL A 230 -9.21 -7.56 -9.90
N SER A 231 -8.58 -6.43 -10.18
CA SER A 231 -9.21 -5.32 -10.90
C SER A 231 -8.31 -4.92 -12.07
N GLU A 232 -8.73 -5.29 -13.28
CA GLU A 232 -8.40 -4.50 -14.47
C GLU A 232 -8.90 -3.06 -14.23
N ALA A 233 -8.11 -2.08 -14.66
CA ALA A 233 -8.22 -0.65 -14.39
C ALA A 233 -7.64 -0.19 -13.03
N GLY A 234 -6.37 0.23 -13.11
CA GLY A 234 -5.62 0.75 -11.98
C GLY A 234 -6.14 2.11 -11.50
N VAL A 235 -6.52 2.16 -10.23
CA VAL A 235 -6.17 3.20 -9.26
C VAL A 235 -6.24 2.53 -7.88
N ASP A 236 -5.15 2.55 -7.12
CA ASP A 236 -5.03 1.92 -5.80
C ASP A 236 -5.99 2.55 -4.75
N PRO A 237 -6.98 1.81 -4.21
CA PRO A 237 -8.02 2.37 -3.35
C PRO A 237 -7.88 2.03 -1.85
N TYR A 238 -6.76 1.48 -1.37
CA TYR A 238 -6.62 1.02 0.02
C TYR A 238 -5.69 1.90 0.86
N ALA A 239 -6.25 2.74 1.74
CA ALA A 239 -5.49 3.44 2.77
C ALA A 239 -5.24 2.49 3.97
N TYR A 240 -4.10 1.80 3.97
CA TYR A 240 -3.64 1.01 5.12
C TYR A 240 -3.29 1.90 6.31
N PRO A 241 -3.36 1.38 7.55
CA PRO A 241 -2.82 2.06 8.70
C PRO A 241 -1.33 2.34 8.46
N THR A 242 -1.00 3.59 8.17
CA THR A 242 0.39 4.01 7.98
C THR A 242 1.04 4.06 9.35
N GLN A 243 1.88 3.07 9.66
CA GLN A 243 2.65 3.06 10.89
C GLN A 243 3.79 4.07 10.77
N HIS A 244 3.91 4.95 11.76
CA HIS A 244 4.95 5.96 11.84
C HIS A 244 5.91 5.64 12.99
N GLY A 245 7.19 5.82 12.74
CA GLY A 245 8.27 5.59 13.68
C GLY A 245 9.34 6.66 13.60
N TYR A 246 10.12 6.76 14.67
CA TYR A 246 11.28 7.63 14.73
C TYR A 246 12.48 6.82 15.21
N ILE A 247 13.58 6.92 14.48
CA ILE A 247 14.89 6.41 14.85
C ILE A 247 15.79 7.62 15.14
N HIS A 248 16.34 7.68 16.34
CA HIS A 248 17.36 8.66 16.70
C HIS A 248 18.74 8.02 16.47
N LEU A 249 19.66 8.76 15.85
CA LEU A 249 21.01 8.29 15.46
C LEU A 249 22.10 8.80 16.40
#